data_AF-A0A929XE62-F1
#
_entry.id   AF-A0A929XE62-F1
#
_cell.length_a   1.000
_cell.length_b   1.000
_cell.length_c   1.000
_cell.angle_alpha   90.00
_cell.angle_beta   90.00
_cell.angle_gamma   90.00
#
_symmetry.space_group_name_H-M   'P 1'
#
loop_
_entity.id
_entity.type
_entity.pdbx_description
1 polymer ?
#
loop_
_entity_poly.entity_id
_entity_poly.type
_entity_poly.pdbx_seq_one_letter_code
_entity_poly.pdbx_strand_id
1 'polypeptide(L)' 'MPMTQNEMVKLLIANGWLKTKGGKGSHVKMEKQGERPIIIPHGELNKFTEKGIRKQAGL' A
#
# COMPACT_ATOMS: atom_id res chain seq x y z
N MET A 1 2.86 -4.16 17.22
CA MET A 1 2.83 -2.74 16.77
C MET A 1 2.04 -2.68 15.48
N PRO A 2 1.23 -1.65 15.24
CA PRO A 2 0.47 -1.51 13.99
C PRO A 2 1.44 -1.35 12.80
N MET A 3 1.10 -1.94 11.66
CA MET A 3 1.91 -1.84 10.44
C MET A 3 1.99 -0.39 9.96
N THR A 4 3.17 0.09 9.61
CA THR A 4 3.39 1.44 9.08
C THR A 4 3.21 1.51 7.56
N GLN A 5 3.03 2.71 7.02
CA GLN A 5 3.04 2.98 5.57
C GLN A 5 4.29 2.39 4.89
N ASN A 6 5.47 2.55 5.49
CA ASN A 6 6.74 2.08 4.91
C ASN A 6 6.82 0.54 4.90
N GLU A 7 6.32 -0.12 5.94
CA GLU A 7 6.26 -1.58 5.99
C GLU A 7 5.27 -2.14 4.97
N MET A 8 4.10 -1.51 4.83
CA MET A 8 3.12 -1.89 3.81
C MET A 8 3.69 -1.69 2.40
N VAL A 9 4.40 -0.59 2.13
CA VAL A 9 5.08 -0.36 0.84
C VAL A 9 6.10 -1.46 0.57
N LYS A 10 6.95 -1.81 1.56
CA LYS A 10 7.92 -2.90 1.41
C LYS A 10 7.24 -4.25 1.13
N LEU A 11 6.16 -4.56 1.84
CA LEU A 11 5.38 -5.78 1.63
C LEU A 11 4.82 -5.84 0.20
N LEU A 12 4.23 -4.76 -0.29
CA LEU A 12 3.66 -4.73 -1.63
C LEU A 12 4.75 -4.80 -2.71
N ILE A 13 5.90 -4.15 -2.52
CA ILE A 13 7.05 -4.28 -3.43
C ILE A 13 7.50 -5.74 -3.55
N ALA A 14 7.61 -6.45 -2.42
CA ALA A 14 7.94 -7.88 -2.41
C ALA A 14 6.91 -8.74 -3.16
N ASN A 15 5.67 -8.26 -3.33
CA ASN A 15 4.58 -8.92 -4.07
C ASN A 15 4.39 -8.37 -5.50
N GLY A 16 5.41 -7.67 -6.03
CA GLY A 16 5.46 -7.20 -7.42
C GLY A 16 4.72 -5.90 -7.68
N TRP A 17 4.41 -5.12 -6.64
CA TRP A 17 3.90 -3.75 -6.80
C TRP A 17 5.05 -2.74 -6.92
N LEU A 18 4.81 -1.64 -7.62
CA LEU A 18 5.76 -0.56 -7.84
C LEU A 18 5.23 0.74 -7.24
N LYS A 19 6.08 1.44 -6.49
CA LYS A 19 5.77 2.78 -5.99
C LYS A 19 5.84 3.78 -7.15
N THR A 20 4.77 4.52 -7.40
CA THR A 20 4.74 5.53 -8.48
C THR A 20 4.62 6.95 -7.92
N LYS A 21 5.06 7.95 -8.69
CA LYS A 21 5.00 9.38 -8.32
C LYS A 21 3.57 9.95 -8.33
N GLY A 22 2.54 9.12 -8.50
CA GLY A 22 1.13 9.55 -8.54
C GLY A 22 0.47 9.72 -7.15
N GLY A 23 1.19 9.47 -6.06
CA GLY A 23 0.72 9.78 -4.71
C GLY A 23 0.63 11.29 -4.49
N LYS A 24 -0.47 11.78 -3.90
CA LYS A 24 -0.66 13.18 -3.53
C LYS A 24 -0.57 13.36 -2.02
N GLY A 25 0.04 14.47 -1.59
CA GLY A 25 0.24 14.77 -0.18
C GLY A 25 1.06 13.67 0.51
N SER A 26 0.55 13.16 1.63
CA SER A 26 1.22 12.14 2.45
C SER A 26 0.93 10.69 1.99
N HIS A 27 0.07 10.49 0.99
CA HIS A 27 -0.30 9.15 0.52
C HIS A 27 0.68 8.62 -0.52
N VAL A 28 1.00 7.33 -0.43
CA VAL A 28 1.81 6.62 -1.43
C VAL A 28 0.90 5.87 -2.39
N LYS A 29 1.16 6.00 -3.69
CA LYS A 29 0.50 5.22 -4.75
C LYS A 29 1.36 4.02 -5.14
N MET A 30 0.75 2.85 -5.16
CA MET A 30 1.33 1.59 -5.62
C MET A 30 0.57 1.11 -6.86
N GLU A 31 1.29 0.66 -7.87
CA GLU A 31 0.74 0.14 -9.12
C GLU A 31 1.33 -1.23 -9.45
N LYS A 32 0.54 -2.09 -10.08
CA LYS A 32 0.96 -3.38 -10.63
C LYS A 32 0.20 -3.60 -11.94
N GLN A 33 0.88 -4.09 -12.97
CA GLN A 33 0.26 -4.29 -14.27
C GLN A 33 -0.92 -5.25 -14.16
N GLY A 34 -2.07 -4.87 -14.71
CA GLY A 34 -3.31 -5.64 -14.65
C GLY A 34 -4.14 -5.43 -13.37
N GLU A 35 -3.62 -4.70 -12.37
CA GLU A 35 -4.30 -4.43 -11.12
C GLU A 35 -4.71 -2.97 -10.98
N ARG A 36 -5.75 -2.71 -10.18
CA ARG A 36 -6.10 -1.32 -9.81
C ARG A 36 -5.04 -0.76 -8.86
N PRO A 37 -4.63 0.51 -8.99
CA PRO A 37 -3.68 1.12 -8.07
C PRO A 37 -4.18 1.12 -6.63
N ILE A 38 -3.27 0.91 -5.68
CA ILE A 38 -3.55 0.97 -4.24
C ILE A 38 -2.97 2.27 -3.68
N ILE A 39 -3.76 2.98 -2.88
CA ILE A 39 -3.35 4.21 -2.19
C ILE A 39 -3.16 3.91 -0.70
N ILE A 40 -1.98 4.16 -0.18
CA ILE A 40 -1.61 3.87 1.21
C ILE A 40 -1.50 5.20 1.99
N PRO A 41 -2.28 5.39 3.07
CA PRO A 41 -2.18 6.59 3.90
C PRO A 41 -0.86 6.62 4.69
N HIS A 42 -0.51 7.81 5.16
CA HIS A 42 0.70 8.02 5.95
C HIS A 42 0.57 7.51 7.39
N GLY A 43 1.71 7.18 8.00
CA GLY A 43 1.80 6.81 9.41
C GLY A 43 1.47 5.34 9.67
N GLU A 44 0.94 5.07 10.86
CA GLU A 44 0.50 3.75 11.29
C GLU A 44 -0.86 3.40 10.69
N LEU A 45 -0.97 2.19 10.15
CA LEU A 45 -2.19 1.65 9.59
C LEU A 45 -2.93 0.90 10.69
N ASN A 46 -4.18 1.31 10.93
CA ASN A 46 -5.05 0.53 11.81
C ASN A 46 -5.36 -0.84 11.17
N LYS A 47 -5.85 -1.79 11.99
CA LYS A 47 -6.14 -3.18 11.57
C LYS A 47 -7.10 -3.29 10.38
N PHE A 48 -8.01 -2.33 10.21
CA PHE A 48 -8.99 -2.35 9.12
C PHE A 48 -8.37 -1.85 7.81
N THR A 49 -7.58 -0.77 7.87
CA THR A 49 -6.84 -0.24 6.72
C THR A 49 -5.81 -1.25 6.24
N GLU A 50 -5.05 -1.86 7.14
CA GLU A 50 -4.10 -2.92 6.78
C GLU A 50 -4.81 -4.08 6.07
N LYS A 51 -5.89 -4.60 6.67
CA LYS A 51 -6.68 -5.70 6.10
C LYS A 51 -7.28 -5.33 4.73
N GLY A 52 -7.76 -4.10 4.58
CA GLY A 52 -8.32 -3.60 3.33
C GLY A 52 -7.29 -3.55 2.21
N ILE A 53 -6.08 -3.07 2.51
CA ILE A 53 -4.97 -3.01 1.55
C ILE A 53 -4.52 -4.42 1.15
N ARG A 54 -4.37 -5.34 2.11
CA ARG A 54 -4.02 -6.75 1.82
C ARG A 54 -5.03 -7.40 0.90
N LYS A 55 -6.33 -7.26 1.20
CA LYS A 55 -7.41 -7.77 0.35
C LYS A 55 -7.37 -7.19 -1.06
N GLN A 56 -7.12 -5.88 -1.21
CA GLN A 56 -6.96 -5.25 -2.52
C GLN A 56 -5.73 -5.77 -3.27
N ALA A 57 -4.67 -6.13 -2.56
CA ALA A 57 -3.44 -6.68 -3.13
C ALA A 57 -3.51 -8.20 -3.40
N GLY A 58 -4.62 -8.86 -3.06
CA GLY A 58 -4.77 -10.32 -3.18
C GLY A 58 -3.97 -11.11 -2.13
N LEU A 59 -3.75 -10.52 -0.96
CA LEU A 59 -2.99 -11.08 0.17
C LEU A 59 -3.87 -11.36 1.40
#